data_AF-A0A7W8E205-F1
#
_entry.id   AF-A0A7W8E205-F1
#
_cell.length_a   1.000
_cell.length_b   1.000
_cell.length_c   1.000
_cell.angle_alpha   90.00
_cell.angle_beta   90.00
_cell.angle_gamma   90.00
#
_symmetry.space_group_name_H-M   'P 1'
#
loop_
_entity.id
_entity.type
_entity.pdbx_description
1 polymer ?
#
loop_
_entity_poly.entity_id
_entity_poly.type
_entity_poly.pdbx_seq_one_letter_code
_entity_poly.pdbx_strand_id
1 'polypeptide(L)' 'MNVQTWLHDDPAPDRAPEFETVQCPACTQLHFINRATGKLLSDNKD' A
#
# COMPACT_ATOMS: atom_id res chain seq x y z
N MET A 1 -10.98 -18.10 -10.11
CA MET A 1 -9.92 -18.29 -9.09
C MET A 1 -10.46 -17.76 -7.78
N ASN A 2 -10.59 -18.62 -6.76
CA ASN A 2 -11.13 -18.26 -5.45
C ASN A 2 -9.99 -18.37 -4.44
N VAL A 3 -9.23 -17.28 -4.25
CA VAL A 3 -8.08 -17.24 -3.33
C VAL A 3 -8.41 -16.31 -2.17
N GLN A 4 -9.13 -16.84 -1.19
CA GLN A 4 -9.23 -16.17 0.11
C GLN A 4 -8.11 -16.73 0.99
N THR A 5 -7.09 -15.91 1.26
CA THR A 5 -6.11 -16.22 2.30
C THR A 5 -6.70 -15.73 3.61
N TRP A 6 -6.84 -16.64 4.58
CA TRP A 6 -7.22 -16.31 5.95
C TRP A 6 -6.10 -15.46 6.56
N LEU A 7 -6.29 -14.15 6.58
CA LEU A 7 -5.53 -13.27 7.45
C LEU A 7 -6.14 -13.47 8.84
N HIS A 8 -5.40 -14.15 9.73
CA HIS A 8 -5.77 -14.16 11.14
C HIS A 8 -5.95 -12.69 11.55
N ASP A 9 -7.02 -12.37 12.30
CA ASP A 9 -7.21 -11.08 12.96
C ASP A 9 -6.12 -10.92 14.04
N ASP A 10 -4.85 -10.92 13.63
CA ASP A 10 -3.79 -10.32 14.40
C ASP A 10 -4.20 -8.86 14.53
N PRO A 11 -4.39 -8.33 15.75
CA PRO A 11 -4.56 -6.91 15.93
C PRO A 11 -3.28 -6.30 15.36
N ALA A 12 -3.38 -5.77 14.14
CA ALA A 12 -2.28 -5.10 13.50
C ALA A 12 -1.76 -4.12 14.55
N PRO A 13 -0.46 -4.20 14.93
CA PRO A 13 0.06 -3.27 15.92
C PRO A 13 -0.33 -1.87 15.46
N ASP A 14 -0.66 -0.96 16.38
CA ASP A 14 -1.05 0.46 16.18
C ASP A 14 -0.03 1.29 15.33
N ARG A 15 0.91 0.62 14.66
CA ARG A 15 1.74 1.14 13.60
C ARG A 15 0.85 1.67 12.48
N ALA A 16 0.85 3.00 12.35
CA ALA A 16 0.27 3.68 11.22
C ALA A 16 0.71 3.00 9.91
N PRO A 17 -0.20 2.85 8.93
CA PRO A 17 0.12 2.20 7.67
C PRO A 17 1.32 2.90 7.03
N GLU A 18 2.36 2.10 6.71
CA GLU A 18 3.61 2.59 6.13
C GLU A 18 3.38 3.23 4.75
N PHE A 19 2.35 2.74 4.05
CA PHE A 19 1.93 3.25 2.75
C PHE A 19 0.55 3.90 2.85
N GLU A 20 0.39 5.02 2.16
CA GLU A 20 -0.91 5.64 1.94
C GLU A 20 -1.38 5.44 0.49
N THR A 21 -2.69 5.31 0.31
CA THR A 21 -3.30 5.19 -1.01
C THR A 21 -3.71 6.57 -1.51
N VAL A 22 -3.22 6.96 -2.69
CA VAL A 22 -3.51 8.25 -3.33
C VAL A 22 -4.10 8.00 -4.71
N GLN A 23 -5.25 8.64 -5.00
CA GLN A 23 -5.78 8.70 -6.35
C GLN A 23 -5.00 9.76 -7.14
N CYS A 24 -4.21 9.34 -8.11
CA CYS A 24 -3.39 10.26 -8.90
C CYS A 24 -4.28 11.01 -9.90
N PRO A 25 -4.31 12.35 -9.88
CA PRO A 25 -5.14 13.13 -10.80
C PRO A 25 -4.62 13.06 -12.25
N ALA A 26 -3.35 12.67 -12.46
CA ALA A 26 -2.76 12.61 -13.80
C ALA A 26 -3.12 11.34 -14.56
N CYS A 27 -3.09 10.18 -13.89
CA CYS A 27 -3.37 8.89 -14.52
C CYS A 27 -4.70 8.26 -14.08
N THR A 28 -5.39 8.87 -13.09
CA THR A 28 -6.63 8.37 -12.47
C THR A 28 -6.51 7.01 -11.77
N GLN A 29 -5.28 6.53 -11.54
CA GLN A 29 -5.01 5.26 -10.85
C GLN A 29 -4.72 5.46 -9.36
N LEU A 30 -4.82 4.38 -8.59
CA LEU A 30 -4.43 4.35 -7.18
C LEU A 30 -2.94 4.04 -7.06
N HIS A 31 -2.22 4.91 -6.37
CA HIS A 31 -0.81 4.75 -6.04
C HIS A 31 -0.65 4.48 -4.55
N PHE A 32 0.28 3.59 -4.21
CA PHE A 32 0.71 3.33 -2.84
C PHE A 32 2.02 4.05 -2.60
N ILE A 33 1.99 5.10 -1.78
CA ILE A 33 3.14 5.95 -1.49
C ILE A 33 3.64 5.65 -0.08
N ASN A 34 4.93 5.31 0.05
CA ASN A 34 5.55 5.16 1.36
C ASN A 34 5.60 6.52 2.05
N ARG A 35 4.99 6.63 3.24
CA ARG A 35 4.86 7.90 3.96
C ARG A 35 6.20 8.44 4.48
N ALA A 36 7.19 7.57 4.70
CA ALA A 36 8.51 7.96 5.18
C ALA A 36 9.41 8.48 4.06
N THR A 37 9.31 7.93 2.85
CA THR A 37 10.22 8.24 1.73
C THR A 37 9.58 9.03 0.59
N GLY A 38 8.24 9.08 0.52
CA GLY A 38 7.50 9.63 -0.60
C GLY A 38 7.61 8.81 -1.89
N LYS A 39 8.26 7.63 -1.84
CA LYS A 39 8.44 6.75 -2.99
C LYS A 39 7.23 5.86 -3.20
N LEU A 40 6.97 5.53 -4.45
CA LEU A 40 5.96 4.53 -4.81
C LEU A 40 6.42 3.14 -4.37
N LEU A 41 5.47 2.29 -3.98
CA LEU A 41 5.73 0.86 -3.71
C LEU A 41 6.40 0.15 -4.92
N SER A 42 6.10 0.60 -6.14
CA SER A 42 6.69 0.06 -7.38
C SER A 42 8.04 0.69 -7.77
N ASP A 43 8.60 1.62 -6.99
CA ASP A 43 9.88 2.28 -7.29
C ASP A 43 11.10 1.36 -7.03
N ASN A 44 10.87 0.07 -6.75
CA ASN A 44 11.88 -0.97 -6.73
C ASN A 44 12.29 -1.34 -8.17
N LYS A 45 12.96 -0.40 -8.85
CA LYS A 45 13.62 -0.65 -10.13
C LYS A 45 15.01 -1.22 -9.83
N ASP A 46 15.17 -2.53 -9.97
CA ASP A 46 16.47 -3.17 -10.26
C ASP A 46 16.94 -2.82 -11.69
#